data_AF-A0A659S5G9-F1
#
_entry.id   AF-A0A659S5G9-F1
#
_cell.length_a   1.000
_cell.length_b   1.000
_cell.length_c   1.000
_cell.angle_alpha   90.00
_cell.angle_beta   90.00
_cell.angle_gamma   90.00
#
_symmetry.space_group_name_H-M   'P 1'
#
loop_
_entity.id
_entity.type
_entity.pdbx_description
1 polymer ?
#
loop_
_entity_poly.entity_id
_entity_poly.type
_entity_poly.pdbx_seq_one_letter_code
_entity_poly.pdbx_strand_id
1 'polypeptide(L)'
;MPIYDKSPRPQEFAAVDLGSNSFHMVIARVVDGAMQIIGRVKQRGHLADGLGADNKLSEEAMERGLSGLSLFAERLQGFSPSSGCIVGTHTLRQAQNA
;
A
#
# COMPACT_ATOMS: atom_id res chain seq x y z
N MET A 1 -4.71 41.78 -5.47
CA MET A 1 -5.41 40.95 -4.45
C MET A 1 -4.99 39.51 -4.70
N PRO A 2 -4.42 38.77 -3.74
CA PRO A 2 -4.20 37.35 -3.93
C PRO A 2 -5.54 36.64 -3.72
N ILE A 3 -5.97 35.91 -4.74
CA ILE A 3 -7.04 34.92 -4.65
C ILE A 3 -6.55 33.80 -3.73
N TYR A 4 -7.01 33.81 -2.48
CA TYR A 4 -6.92 32.64 -1.60
C TYR A 4 -7.92 31.62 -2.10
N ASP A 5 -7.49 30.78 -3.05
CA ASP A 5 -8.27 29.61 -3.45
C ASP A 5 -8.28 28.61 -2.28
N LYS A 6 -9.35 28.66 -1.48
CA LYS A 6 -9.69 27.65 -0.48
C LYS A 6 -10.58 26.56 -1.08
N SER A 7 -10.39 26.21 -2.35
CA SER A 7 -10.98 24.97 -2.86
C SER A 7 -10.46 23.82 -1.99
N PRO A 8 -11.35 22.97 -1.42
CA PRO A 8 -10.91 21.79 -0.71
C PRO A 8 -10.02 20.99 -1.66
N ARG A 9 -8.83 20.61 -1.22
CA ARG A 9 -8.01 19.69 -2.01
C ARG A 9 -8.88 18.47 -2.31
N PRO A 10 -8.89 17.97 -3.56
CA PRO A 10 -9.61 16.76 -3.91
C PRO A 10 -9.30 15.68 -2.88
N GLN A 11 -10.33 15.01 -2.36
CA GLN A 11 -10.12 13.97 -1.38
C GLN A 11 -9.33 12.82 -2.04
N GLU A 12 -8.11 12.59 -1.56
CA GLU A 12 -7.24 11.52 -2.04
C GLU A 12 -7.41 10.28 -1.18
N PHE A 13 -7.35 9.13 -1.83
CA PHE A 13 -7.49 7.81 -1.25
C PHE A 13 -6.34 6.92 -1.68
N ALA A 14 -5.85 6.07 -0.78
CA ALA A 14 -4.85 5.06 -1.10
C ALA A 14 -5.35 3.66 -0.73
N ALA A 15 -5.18 2.71 -1.65
CA ALA A 15 -5.44 1.30 -1.39
C ALA A 15 -4.13 0.53 -1.57
N VAL A 16 -3.73 -0.24 -0.57
CA VAL A 16 -2.55 -1.10 -0.59
C VAL A 16 -2.99 -2.55 -0.46
N ASP A 17 -2.54 -3.39 -1.39
CA ASP A 17 -2.72 -4.84 -1.38
C ASP A 17 -1.36 -5.53 -1.22
N LEU A 18 -1.26 -6.36 -0.20
CA LEU A 18 -0.07 -7.13 0.14
C LEU A 18 -0.29 -8.59 -0.29
N GLY A 19 0.12 -8.86 -1.53
CA GLY A 19 0.10 -10.18 -2.14
C GLY A 19 1.26 -11.07 -1.72
N SER A 20 1.11 -12.37 -1.99
CA SER A 20 2.15 -13.38 -1.80
C SER A 20 3.44 -13.08 -2.58
N ASN A 21 3.33 -12.56 -3.80
CA ASN A 21 4.48 -12.33 -4.68
C ASN A 21 4.76 -10.85 -4.92
N SER A 22 3.72 -10.02 -4.90
CA SER A 22 3.82 -8.60 -5.23
C SER A 22 2.88 -7.80 -4.36
N PHE A 23 3.30 -6.59 -4.03
CA PHE A 23 2.48 -5.60 -3.38
C PHE A 23 2.04 -4.56 -4.40
N HIS A 24 0.83 -4.06 -4.22
CA HIS A 24 0.19 -3.12 -5.13
C HIS A 24 -0.32 -1.93 -4.33
N MET A 25 -0.11 -0.73 -4.85
CA MET A 25 -0.71 0.48 -4.30
C MET A 25 -1.39 1.24 -5.42
N VAL A 26 -2.61 1.71 -5.15
CA VAL A 26 -3.37 2.60 -6.02
C VAL A 26 -3.69 3.85 -5.24
N ILE A 27 -3.39 5.01 -5.83
CA ILE A 27 -3.82 6.31 -5.32
C ILE A 27 -4.90 6.84 -6.25
N ALA A 28 -6.04 7.20 -5.68
CA ALA A 28 -7.15 7.81 -6.38
C ALA A 28 -7.53 9.14 -5.72
N ARG A 29 -8.22 9.99 -6.47
CA ARG A 29 -8.84 11.21 -5.94
C ARG A 29 -10.26 11.33 -6.45
N VAL A 30 -11.09 12.06 -5.72
CA VAL A 30 -12.46 12.38 -6.18
C VAL A 30 -12.47 13.81 -6.74
N VAL A 31 -12.86 13.96 -8.00
CA VAL A 31 -13.04 15.24 -8.70
C VAL A 31 -14.45 15.26 -9.28
N ASP A 32 -15.25 16.25 -8.90
CA ASP A 32 -16.65 16.40 -9.35
C ASP A 32 -17.50 15.13 -9.16
N GLY A 33 -17.29 14.43 -8.04
CA GLY A 33 -17.99 13.17 -7.72
C GLY A 33 -17.48 11.94 -8.46
N ALA A 34 -16.52 12.09 -9.38
CA ALA A 34 -15.90 10.99 -10.11
C ALA A 34 -14.56 10.59 -9.50
N MET A 35 -14.32 9.28 -9.40
CA MET A 35 -13.05 8.74 -8.93
C MET A 35 -12.04 8.68 -10.07
N GLN A 36 -10.87 9.28 -9.85
CA GLN A 36 -9.75 9.29 -10.80
C GLN A 36 -8.53 8.62 -10.17
N ILE A 37 -7.96 7.62 -10.84
CA ILE A 37 -6.71 7.01 -10.40
C ILE A 37 -5.55 7.90 -10.86
N ILE A 38 -4.77 8.37 -9.89
CA ILE A 38 -3.65 9.30 -10.11
C ILE A 38 -2.28 8.65 -9.89
N GLY A 39 -2.25 7.47 -9.27
CA GLY A 39 -1.01 6.74 -9.04
C GLY A 39 -1.24 5.24 -8.98
N ARG A 40 -0.27 4.49 -9.51
CA ARG A 40 -0.15 3.04 -9.30
C ARG A 40 1.30 2.70 -9.04
N VAL A 41 1.55 1.88 -8.04
CA VAL A 41 2.89 1.36 -7.73
C VAL A 41 2.77 -0.14 -7.51
N LYS A 42 3.72 -0.88 -8.07
CA LYS A 42 3.87 -2.32 -7.84
C LYS A 42 5.28 -2.59 -7.34
N GLN A 43 5.40 -3.34 -6.25
CA GLN A 43 6.67 -3.78 -5.71
C GLN A 43 6.68 -5.29 -5.58
N ARG A 44 7.84 -5.91 -5.82
CA ARG A 44 8.01 -7.36 -5.66
C ARG A 44 8.32 -7.64 -4.19
N GLY A 45 7.40 -8.30 -3.49
CA GLY A 45 7.57 -8.67 -2.09
C GLY A 45 8.14 -10.08 -1.92
N HIS A 46 7.75 -11.03 -2.79
CA HIS A 46 8.20 -12.42 -2.73
C HIS A 46 8.09 -13.04 -1.32
N LEU A 47 6.95 -12.80 -0.65
CA LEU A 47 6.67 -13.33 0.68
C LEU A 47 6.47 -14.85 0.63
N ALA A 48 5.81 -15.36 -0.41
CA ALA A 48 5.59 -16.79 -0.57
C ALA A 48 6.90 -17.59 -0.62
N ASP A 49 7.95 -17.02 -1.24
CA ASP A 49 9.25 -17.68 -1.37
C ASP A 49 9.94 -17.88 -0.02
N GLY A 50 9.54 -17.12 1.02
CA GLY A 50 10.04 -17.29 2.38
C GLY A 50 9.09 -17.96 3.35
N LEU A 51 7.90 -18.40 2.90
CA LEU A 51 6.96 -19.11 3.78
C LEU A 51 7.43 -20.56 3.94
N GLY A 52 7.95 -20.88 5.12
CA GLY A 52 8.40 -22.22 5.48
C GLY A 52 7.26 -23.19 5.73
N ALA A 53 7.59 -24.49 5.82
CA ALA A 53 6.62 -25.55 6.14
C ALA A 53 5.99 -25.42 7.54
N ASP A 54 6.64 -24.67 8.44
CA ASP A 54 6.12 -24.29 9.75
C ASP A 54 5.16 -23.09 9.70
N ASN A 55 4.80 -22.63 8.50
CA ASN A 55 4.05 -21.41 8.26
C ASN A 55 4.69 -20.18 8.91
N LYS A 56 6.02 -20.08 8.90
CA LYS A 56 6.71 -18.84 9.27
C LYS A 56 7.39 -18.23 8.07
N LEU A 57 7.34 -16.90 7.99
CA LEU A 57 8.16 -16.14 7.06
C LEU A 57 9.61 -16.15 7.54
N SER A 58 10.52 -16.47 6.63
CA SER A 58 11.95 -16.26 6.84
C SER A 58 12.26 -14.77 7.05
N GLU A 59 13.32 -14.49 7.81
CA GLU A 59 13.78 -13.13 8.06
C GLU A 59 14.07 -12.38 6.77
N GLU A 60 14.74 -13.03 5.82
CA GLU A 60 15.02 -12.49 4.49
C GLU A 60 13.73 -12.07 3.75
N ALA A 61 12.66 -12.86 3.81
CA ALA A 61 11.40 -12.51 3.17
C ALA A 61 10.69 -11.35 3.85
N MET A 62 10.78 -11.26 5.19
CA MET A 62 10.28 -10.09 5.92
C MET A 62 11.06 -8.84 5.56
N GLU A 63 12.39 -8.90 5.49
CA GLU A 63 13.23 -7.77 5.08
C GLU A 63 12.93 -7.29 3.66
N ARG A 64 12.80 -8.22 2.70
CA ARG A 64 12.38 -7.88 1.33
C ARG A 64 10.99 -7.25 1.31
N GLY A 65 10.05 -7.79 2.08
CA GLY A 65 8.71 -7.24 2.24
C GLY A 65 8.76 -5.80 2.77
N LEU A 66 9.44 -5.57 3.89
CA LEU A 66 9.60 -4.25 4.51
C LEU A 66 10.29 -3.27 3.57
N SER A 67 11.35 -3.70 2.88
CA SER A 67 12.03 -2.89 1.86
C SER A 67 11.08 -2.48 0.73
N GLY A 68 10.24 -3.40 0.26
CA GLY A 68 9.21 -3.12 -0.75
C GLY A 68 8.15 -2.11 -0.26
N LEU A 69 7.87 -2.06 1.04
CA LEU A 69 6.93 -1.12 1.65
C LEU A 69 7.50 0.30 1.80
N SER A 70 8.82 0.48 1.81
CA SER A 70 9.45 1.81 1.95
C SER A 70 8.97 2.79 0.87
N LEU A 71 8.86 2.34 -0.38
CA LEU A 71 8.34 3.18 -1.46
C LEU A 71 6.87 3.55 -1.27
N PHE A 72 6.08 2.68 -0.64
CA PHE A 72 4.68 2.99 -0.34
C PHE A 72 4.59 4.01 0.79
N ALA A 73 5.42 3.86 1.83
CA ALA A 73 5.50 4.80 2.93
C ALA A 73 5.82 6.23 2.45
N GLU A 74 6.78 6.38 1.52
CA GLU A 74 7.08 7.67 0.89
C GLU A 74 5.87 8.29 0.18
N ARG A 75 5.10 7.47 -0.55
CA ARG A 75 3.93 7.92 -1.32
C ARG A 75 2.72 8.22 -0.45
N LEU A 76 2.62 7.59 0.71
CA LEU A 76 1.57 7.81 1.70
C LEU A 76 1.88 8.99 2.64
N GLN A 77 3.06 9.62 2.54
CA GLN A 77 3.37 10.81 3.33
C GLN A 77 2.33 11.91 3.09
N GLY A 78 1.72 12.37 4.18
CA GLY A 78 0.67 13.40 4.14
C GLY A 78 -0.75 12.88 3.93
N PHE A 79 -0.96 11.57 3.73
CA PHE A 79 -2.29 10.97 3.74
C PHE A 79 -2.84 10.91 5.16
N SER A 80 -4.15 11.15 5.31
CA SER A 80 -4.84 10.81 6.56
C SER A 80 -4.90 9.28 6.69
N PRO A 81 -4.66 8.70 7.89
CA PRO A 81 -4.83 7.26 8.10
C PRO A 81 -6.23 6.74 7.75
N SER A 82 -7.25 7.59 7.82
CA SER A 82 -8.63 7.26 7.43
C SER A 82 -8.89 7.30 5.92
N SER A 83 -7.94 7.81 5.12
CA SER A 83 -8.05 7.96 3.67
C SER A 83 -7.53 6.73 2.92
N GLY A 84 -7.51 5.55 3.52
CA GLY A 84 -7.03 4.37 2.83
C GLY A 84 -7.28 3.06 3.54
N CYS A 85 -6.94 1.98 2.86
CA CYS A 85 -6.95 0.64 3.41
C CYS A 85 -5.69 -0.12 3.00
N ILE A 86 -5.24 -1.00 3.88
CA ILE A 86 -4.14 -1.94 3.64
C ILE A 86 -4.70 -3.33 3.85
N VAL A 87 -4.54 -4.21 2.87
CA VAL A 87 -5.11 -5.57 2.89
C VAL A 87 -3.99 -6.58 2.69
N GLY A 88 -3.90 -7.54 3.62
CA GLY A 88 -3.03 -8.71 3.49
C GLY A 88 -3.78 -9.91 2.93
N THR A 89 -3.19 -10.61 1.97
CA THR A 89 -3.83 -11.78 1.33
C THR A 89 -3.29 -13.11 1.86
N HIS A 90 -2.99 -14.06 0.98
CA HIS A 90 -2.79 -15.47 1.30
C HIS A 90 -1.61 -15.72 2.24
N THR A 91 -0.40 -15.32 1.86
CA THR A 91 0.81 -15.62 2.64
C THR A 91 0.79 -14.97 4.02
N LEU A 92 0.36 -13.71 4.11
CA LEU A 92 0.24 -13.02 5.42
C LEU A 92 -0.85 -13.66 6.31
N ARG A 93 -1.91 -14.22 5.74
CA ARG A 93 -2.91 -14.96 6.53
C ARG A 93 -2.40 -16.31 7.05
N GLN A 94 -1.48 -16.95 6.32
CA GLN A 94 -0.94 -18.25 6.73
C GLN A 94 0.23 -18.11 7.70
N ALA A 95 1.06 -17.08 7.52
CA ALA A 95 2.24 -16.86 8.34
C ALA A 95 1.87 -16.61 9.81
N GLN A 96 2.47 -17.40 10.72
CA GLN A 96 2.28 -17.26 12.17
C GLN A 96 2.99 -16.03 12.75
N ASN A 97 3.90 -15.43 11.98
CA ASN A 97 4.71 -14.27 12.34
C ASN A 97 4.44 -13.07 11.40
N ALA A 98 3.22 -12.97 10.87
CA ALA A 98 2.75 -11.80 10.11
C ALA A 98 2.30 -10.65 11.01
#